data_AF-A0A2K8ZS25-F1
#
_entry.id   AF-A0A2K8ZS25-F1
#
_cell.length_a   1.000
_cell.length_b   1.000
_cell.length_c   1.000
_cell.angle_alpha   90.00
_cell.angle_beta   90.00
_cell.angle_gamma   90.00
#
_symmetry.space_group_name_H-M   'P 1'
#
loop_
_entity.id
_entity.type
_entity.pdbx_description
1 polymer ?
#
loop_
_entity_poly.entity_id
_entity_poly.type
_entity_poly.pdbx_seq_one_letter_code
_entity_poly.pdbx_strand_id
1 'polypeptide(L)'
;MKALANIDRIQITNEVMLLLLSLYESKGKSFYYDELFNRDLSAFEKNTMETNLISIATYLELNMTEARIKLFAKKQMVPRTKDEHCLANIKVALQQLQSNPEHFELLVNEINNLAKLLSKEYDHIQFNTYDKAEDGMLKTKKISKREDLEHLLNLFEKSLKSKKHELTQLISNFYVDFMNMNIYNAHNDLVGMIVLYAILLKHFNVFKYVSFFKYFLKVKDTWHSGLITANYYWSSGFAQTDMLNRLLVHILIEAYEEVDQMAHEYEFEKNLNKSDNIENSILKLQEVFTKEDLRKRHPNVSDATIDRTLKRLKDENKIRPLGRGRGSKWQRIIKGNKKNIMEQLSLFNE
;
A
#
# COMPACT_ATOMS: atom_id res chain seq x y z
N MET A 1 -22.01 3.71 18.54
CA MET A 1 -21.67 4.22 17.19
C MET A 1 -22.36 5.54 16.98
N LYS A 2 -21.60 6.58 16.62
CA LYS A 2 -22.10 7.96 16.52
C LYS A 2 -21.78 8.57 15.17
N ALA A 3 -20.66 8.23 14.54
CA ALA A 3 -20.32 8.74 13.22
C ALA A 3 -21.17 8.06 12.15
N LEU A 4 -21.09 6.73 12.04
CA LEU A 4 -21.77 5.96 11.00
C LEU A 4 -23.29 6.01 11.13
N ALA A 5 -23.81 6.03 12.36
CA ALA A 5 -25.25 6.10 12.62
C ALA A 5 -25.88 7.45 12.22
N ASN A 6 -25.07 8.51 12.11
CA ASN A 6 -25.52 9.85 11.74
C ASN A 6 -25.00 10.28 10.37
N ILE A 7 -24.58 9.35 9.51
CA ILE A 7 -23.93 9.64 8.23
C ILE A 7 -24.82 10.43 7.25
N ASP A 8 -26.15 10.36 7.38
CA ASP A 8 -27.11 11.12 6.55
C ASP A 8 -26.90 12.65 6.57
N ARG A 9 -26.24 13.17 7.62
CA ARG A 9 -25.90 14.60 7.73
C ARG A 9 -24.80 15.04 6.75
N ILE A 10 -24.01 14.10 6.24
CA ILE A 10 -22.77 14.41 5.53
C ILE A 10 -23.12 14.82 4.11
N GLN A 11 -22.68 16.01 3.74
CA GLN A 11 -22.86 16.55 2.40
C GLN A 11 -21.56 16.44 1.62
N ILE A 12 -21.64 15.88 0.42
CA ILE A 12 -20.51 15.81 -0.51
C ILE A 12 -20.44 17.14 -1.26
N THR A 13 -19.33 17.85 -1.10
CA THR A 13 -19.08 19.10 -1.85
C THR A 13 -18.71 18.78 -3.31
N ASN A 14 -18.86 19.77 -4.21
CA ASN A 14 -18.49 19.60 -5.62
C ASN A 14 -17.01 19.20 -5.80
N GLU A 15 -16.13 19.74 -4.96
CA GLU A 15 -14.70 19.40 -4.97
C GLU A 15 -14.47 17.91 -4.64
N VAL A 16 -15.12 17.41 -3.59
CA VAL A 16 -15.05 15.97 -3.24
C VAL A 16 -15.66 15.11 -4.34
N MET A 17 -16.76 15.56 -4.94
CA MET A 17 -17.38 14.86 -6.06
C MET A 17 -16.40 14.69 -7.24
N LEU A 18 -15.66 15.72 -7.60
CA LEU A 18 -14.64 15.65 -8.67
C LEU A 18 -13.50 14.68 -8.30
N LEU A 19 -13.04 14.70 -7.05
CA LEU A 19 -12.03 13.75 -6.56
C LEU A 19 -12.54 12.30 -6.66
N LEU A 20 -13.78 12.06 -6.25
CA LEU A 20 -14.41 10.74 -6.34
C LEU A 20 -14.55 10.27 -7.78
N LEU A 21 -14.96 11.15 -8.71
CA LEU A 21 -15.05 10.81 -10.13
C LEU A 21 -13.68 10.38 -10.68
N SER A 22 -12.62 11.12 -10.37
CA SER A 22 -11.25 10.74 -10.75
C SER A 22 -10.82 9.41 -10.15
N LEU A 23 -11.09 9.18 -8.86
CA LEU A 23 -10.80 7.91 -8.19
C LEU A 23 -11.54 6.74 -8.86
N TYR A 24 -12.83 6.89 -9.15
CA TYR A 24 -13.63 5.82 -9.73
C TYR A 24 -13.32 5.56 -11.21
N GLU A 25 -12.89 6.58 -11.95
CA GLU A 25 -12.32 6.42 -13.29
C GLU A 25 -11.05 5.55 -13.26
N SER A 26 -10.11 5.88 -12.37
CA SER A 26 -8.88 5.09 -12.16
C SER A 26 -9.19 3.67 -11.68
N LYS A 27 -10.15 3.52 -10.75
CA LYS A 27 -10.64 2.23 -10.30
C LYS A 27 -11.29 1.40 -11.42
N GLY A 28 -11.88 2.04 -12.43
CA GLY A 28 -12.42 1.36 -13.61
C GLY A 28 -11.35 0.60 -14.40
N LYS A 29 -10.08 1.04 -14.34
CA LYS A 29 -8.93 0.39 -15.01
C LYS A 29 -8.41 -0.84 -14.28
N SER A 30 -8.92 -1.15 -13.09
CA SER A 30 -8.50 -2.28 -12.25
C SER A 30 -8.42 -3.63 -12.97
N PHE A 31 -9.37 -3.91 -13.89
CA PHE A 31 -9.37 -5.15 -14.66
C PHE A 31 -8.17 -5.26 -15.63
N TYR A 32 -7.80 -4.15 -16.27
CA TYR A 32 -6.65 -4.10 -17.16
C TYR A 32 -5.34 -4.38 -16.42
N TYR A 33 -5.17 -3.82 -15.21
CA TYR A 33 -3.98 -4.08 -14.40
C TYR A 33 -3.89 -5.56 -13.98
N ASP A 34 -5.02 -6.16 -13.57
CA ASP A 34 -5.08 -7.59 -13.22
C ASP A 34 -4.67 -8.48 -14.40
N GLU A 35 -5.12 -8.18 -15.62
CA GLU A 35 -4.72 -8.90 -16.82
C GLU A 35 -3.23 -8.67 -17.17
N LEU A 36 -2.77 -7.42 -17.12
CA LEU A 36 -1.41 -7.04 -17.51
C LEU A 36 -0.36 -7.68 -16.59
N PHE A 37 -0.58 -7.62 -15.28
CA PHE A 37 0.38 -8.08 -14.28
C PHE A 37 0.25 -9.57 -13.92
N ASN A 38 -0.79 -10.27 -14.39
CA ASN A 38 -1.09 -11.66 -14.00
C ASN A 38 0.13 -12.60 -13.99
N ARG A 39 0.99 -12.52 -15.00
CA ARG A 39 2.18 -13.38 -15.12
C ARG A 39 3.17 -13.19 -13.96
N ASP A 40 3.34 -11.96 -13.50
CA ASP A 40 4.34 -11.55 -12.52
C ASP A 40 3.67 -11.09 -11.20
N LEU A 41 2.38 -11.41 -11.00
CA LEU A 41 1.56 -11.00 -9.85
C LEU A 41 2.24 -11.32 -8.51
N SER A 42 2.77 -12.54 -8.36
CA SER A 42 3.46 -12.97 -7.14
C SER A 42 4.69 -12.09 -6.80
N ALA A 43 5.36 -11.52 -7.80
CA ALA A 43 6.47 -10.60 -7.58
C ALA A 43 5.98 -9.24 -7.07
N PHE A 44 4.88 -8.73 -7.65
CA PHE A 44 4.24 -7.51 -7.17
C PHE A 44 3.73 -7.67 -5.73
N GLU A 45 2.99 -8.73 -5.43
CA GLU A 45 2.47 -9.01 -4.09
C GLU A 45 3.61 -9.11 -3.06
N LYS A 46 4.71 -9.78 -3.41
CA LYS A 46 5.88 -9.86 -2.55
C LYS A 46 6.51 -8.49 -2.30
N ASN A 47 6.72 -7.68 -3.33
CA ASN A 47 7.29 -6.34 -3.20
C ASN A 47 6.37 -5.42 -2.38
N THR A 48 5.06 -5.51 -2.61
CA THR A 48 4.03 -4.81 -1.84
C THR A 48 4.08 -5.20 -0.37
N MET A 49 4.16 -6.49 -0.06
CA MET A 49 4.28 -7.00 1.30
C MET A 49 5.55 -6.50 1.99
N GLU A 50 6.69 -6.55 1.29
CA GLU A 50 7.96 -6.02 1.82
C GLU A 50 7.84 -4.54 2.17
N THR A 51 7.27 -3.75 1.26
CA THR A 51 7.07 -2.30 1.45
C THR A 51 6.06 -1.99 2.56
N ASN A 52 4.98 -2.77 2.65
CA ASN A 52 4.00 -2.67 3.73
C ASN A 52 4.66 -2.86 5.10
N LEU A 53 5.51 -3.88 5.24
CA LEU A 53 6.20 -4.19 6.50
C LEU A 53 7.22 -3.11 6.90
N ILE A 54 7.97 -2.58 5.95
CA ILE A 54 8.91 -1.49 6.23
C ILE A 54 8.14 -0.23 6.65
N SER A 55 7.07 0.10 5.93
CA SER A 55 6.29 1.32 6.17
C SER A 55 5.55 1.27 7.50
N ILE A 56 4.92 0.13 7.84
CA ILE A 56 4.22 -0.02 9.12
C ILE A 56 5.18 -0.06 10.31
N ALA A 57 6.35 -0.69 10.18
CA ALA A 57 7.38 -0.67 11.23
C ALA A 57 7.86 0.76 11.51
N THR A 58 8.00 1.57 10.45
CA THR A 58 8.35 2.99 10.56
C THR A 58 7.21 3.80 11.17
N TYR A 59 5.96 3.54 10.75
CA TYR A 59 4.77 4.20 11.29
C TYR A 59 4.62 3.99 12.79
N LEU A 60 4.84 2.75 13.25
CA LEU A 60 4.76 2.35 14.65
C LEU A 60 6.01 2.71 15.47
N GLU A 61 7.04 3.27 14.84
CA GLU A 61 8.31 3.65 15.49
C GLU A 61 8.95 2.49 16.26
N LEU A 62 8.90 1.28 15.68
CA LEU A 62 9.45 0.07 16.29
C LEU A 62 10.96 0.22 16.56
N ASN A 63 11.41 -0.22 17.73
CA ASN A 63 12.80 -0.15 18.15
C ASN A 63 13.63 -1.26 17.49
N MET A 64 13.83 -1.12 16.17
CA MET A 64 14.58 -2.02 15.31
C MET A 64 15.41 -1.21 14.33
N THR A 65 16.61 -1.69 13.98
CA THR A 65 17.41 -1.03 12.94
C THR A 65 16.76 -1.20 11.56
N GLU A 66 16.94 -0.23 10.67
CA GLU A 66 16.39 -0.29 9.31
C GLU A 66 16.83 -1.56 8.56
N ALA A 67 18.08 -1.98 8.74
CA ALA A 67 18.59 -3.23 8.18
C ALA A 67 17.85 -4.46 8.71
N ARG A 68 17.49 -4.47 10.00
CA ARG A 68 16.74 -5.55 10.63
C ARG A 68 15.29 -5.58 10.13
N ILE A 69 14.63 -4.43 10.02
CA ILE A 69 13.27 -4.32 9.46
C ILE A 69 13.23 -4.85 8.02
N LYS A 70 14.16 -4.39 7.16
CA LYS A 70 14.27 -4.87 5.77
C LYS A 70 14.52 -6.38 5.68
N LEU A 71 15.28 -6.94 6.63
CA LEU A 71 15.52 -8.37 6.69
C LEU A 71 14.26 -9.16 7.07
N PHE A 72 13.48 -8.69 8.05
CA PHE A 72 12.18 -9.25 8.43
C PHE A 72 11.16 -9.19 7.30
N ALA A 73 11.16 -8.09 6.54
CA ALA A 73 10.31 -7.95 5.38
C ALA A 73 10.60 -9.06 4.35
N LYS A 74 11.88 -9.25 4.00
CA LYS A 74 12.34 -10.16 2.94
C LYS A 74 12.37 -11.64 3.29
N LYS A 75 12.71 -11.99 4.53
CA LYS A 75 12.98 -13.38 4.95
C LYS A 75 12.14 -13.76 6.15
N GLN A 76 12.00 -15.07 6.36
CA GLN A 76 11.45 -15.57 7.62
C GLN A 76 12.56 -15.51 8.67
N MET A 77 12.32 -14.72 9.72
CA MET A 77 13.28 -14.48 10.79
C MET A 77 12.66 -14.90 12.11
N VAL A 78 13.48 -15.42 13.03
CA VAL A 78 13.04 -15.69 14.39
C VAL A 78 13.07 -14.37 15.19
N PRO A 79 11.91 -13.91 15.71
CA PRO A 79 11.84 -12.72 16.55
C PRO A 79 12.49 -12.95 17.91
N ARG A 80 13.11 -11.89 18.45
CA ARG A 80 13.83 -11.92 19.73
C ARG A 80 13.37 -10.84 20.70
N THR A 81 12.92 -9.70 20.18
CA THR A 81 12.44 -8.56 20.97
C THR A 81 10.93 -8.42 20.81
N LYS A 82 10.26 -7.74 21.75
CA LYS A 82 8.82 -7.46 21.65
C LYS A 82 8.43 -6.84 20.31
N ASP A 83 9.20 -5.87 19.83
CA ASP A 83 8.92 -5.20 18.54
C ASP A 83 9.17 -6.12 17.33
N GLU A 84 10.14 -7.04 17.42
CA GLU A 84 10.31 -8.09 16.43
C GLU A 84 9.13 -9.06 16.40
N HIS A 85 8.57 -9.43 17.56
CA HIS A 85 7.35 -10.22 17.63
C HIS A 85 6.15 -9.46 17.05
N CYS A 86 6.01 -8.17 17.38
CA CYS A 86 4.98 -7.31 16.80
C CYS A 86 5.04 -7.29 15.26
N LEU A 87 6.22 -7.01 14.68
CA LEU A 87 6.38 -6.99 13.23
C LEU A 87 6.16 -8.38 12.59
N ALA A 88 6.57 -9.46 13.26
CA ALA A 88 6.31 -10.82 12.80
C ALA A 88 4.81 -11.16 12.79
N ASN A 89 4.08 -10.77 13.83
CA ASN A 89 2.63 -10.99 13.92
C ASN A 89 1.89 -10.17 12.84
N ILE A 90 2.28 -8.92 12.65
CA ILE A 90 1.76 -8.06 11.57
C ILE A 90 2.00 -8.73 10.20
N LYS A 91 3.20 -9.27 9.95
CA LYS A 91 3.50 -9.99 8.70
C LYS A 91 2.54 -11.14 8.46
N VAL A 92 2.26 -11.96 9.47
CA VAL A 92 1.30 -13.06 9.34
C VAL A 92 -0.11 -12.52 9.06
N ALA A 93 -0.54 -11.47 9.77
CA ALA A 93 -1.85 -10.86 9.57
C ALA A 93 -2.02 -10.33 8.14
N LEU A 94 -1.05 -9.55 7.65
CA LEU A 94 -1.08 -9.00 6.30
C LEU A 94 -1.03 -10.09 5.22
N GLN A 95 -0.30 -11.18 5.45
CA GLN A 95 -0.26 -12.33 4.54
C GLN A 95 -1.62 -13.02 4.44
N GLN A 96 -2.32 -13.21 5.57
CA GLN A 96 -3.66 -13.78 5.58
C GLN A 96 -4.66 -12.90 4.82
N LEU A 97 -4.60 -11.58 5.03
CA LEU A 97 -5.46 -10.62 4.33
C LEU A 97 -5.21 -10.58 2.81
N GLN A 98 -3.95 -10.60 2.39
CA GLN A 98 -3.59 -10.56 0.97
C GLN A 98 -3.86 -11.85 0.21
N SER A 99 -3.84 -13.01 0.89
CA SER A 99 -4.05 -14.30 0.23
C SER A 99 -5.46 -14.45 -0.36
N ASN A 100 -6.49 -13.91 0.32
CA ASN A 100 -7.88 -13.99 -0.15
C ASN A 100 -8.68 -12.73 0.22
N PRO A 101 -8.42 -11.57 -0.41
CA PRO A 101 -9.04 -10.30 0.00
C PRO A 101 -10.57 -10.28 -0.17
N GLU A 102 -11.09 -10.95 -1.20
CA GLU A 102 -12.53 -10.96 -1.52
C GLU A 102 -13.35 -11.78 -0.52
N HIS A 103 -12.73 -12.79 0.09
CA HIS A 103 -13.36 -13.67 1.08
C HIS A 103 -13.25 -13.12 2.51
N PHE A 104 -12.57 -11.99 2.71
CA PHE A 104 -12.51 -11.38 4.03
C PHE A 104 -13.89 -10.81 4.42
N GLU A 105 -14.53 -11.48 5.37
CA GLU A 105 -15.78 -11.03 5.97
C GLU A 105 -15.48 -10.22 7.25
N LEU A 106 -16.15 -9.07 7.39
CA LEU A 106 -16.05 -8.23 8.58
C LEU A 106 -16.90 -8.82 9.71
N LEU A 107 -16.41 -9.92 10.28
CA LEU A 107 -17.03 -10.58 11.42
C LEU A 107 -16.26 -10.27 12.70
N VAL A 108 -16.99 -10.20 13.82
CA VAL A 108 -16.38 -9.97 15.16
C VAL A 108 -15.34 -11.03 15.49
N ASN A 109 -15.59 -12.27 15.08
CA ASN A 109 -14.66 -13.37 15.30
C ASN A 109 -13.37 -13.20 14.51
N GLU A 110 -13.44 -12.75 13.26
CA GLU A 110 -12.25 -12.49 12.43
C GLU A 110 -11.40 -11.36 13.02
N ILE A 111 -12.03 -10.25 13.42
CA ILE A 111 -11.31 -9.13 14.05
C ILE A 111 -10.72 -9.55 15.41
N ASN A 112 -11.41 -10.39 16.18
CA ASN A 112 -10.88 -10.94 17.42
C ASN A 112 -9.72 -11.92 17.18
N ASN A 113 -9.77 -12.73 16.12
CA ASN A 113 -8.68 -13.62 15.74
C ASN A 113 -7.45 -12.82 15.32
N LEU A 114 -7.65 -11.74 14.55
CA LEU A 114 -6.61 -10.76 14.24
C LEU A 114 -6.00 -10.16 15.52
N ALA A 115 -6.82 -9.69 16.46
CA ALA A 115 -6.33 -9.13 17.72
C ALA A 115 -5.48 -10.14 18.52
N LYS A 116 -5.92 -11.41 18.59
CA LYS A 116 -5.15 -12.50 19.22
C LYS A 116 -3.85 -12.84 18.49
N LEU A 117 -3.85 -12.75 17.16
CA LEU A 117 -2.64 -12.95 16.36
C LEU A 117 -1.62 -11.85 16.66
N LEU A 118 -2.06 -10.60 16.73
CA LEU A 118 -1.22 -9.44 17.02
C LEU A 118 -0.65 -9.47 18.46
N SER A 119 -1.37 -10.05 19.41
CA SER A 119 -0.94 -10.13 20.82
C SER A 119 0.05 -11.27 21.13
N LYS A 120 0.32 -12.17 20.19
CA LYS A 120 1.19 -13.33 20.43
C LYS A 120 2.62 -12.90 20.79
N GLU A 121 3.08 -13.25 22.00
CA GLU A 121 4.42 -12.87 22.49
C GLU A 121 4.67 -11.35 22.44
N TYR A 122 3.59 -10.58 22.50
CA TYR A 122 3.55 -9.12 22.54
C TYR A 122 2.59 -8.68 23.67
N ASP A 123 2.10 -7.44 23.63
CA ASP A 123 1.14 -6.95 24.61
C ASP A 123 -0.23 -7.60 24.44
N HIS A 124 -0.92 -7.79 25.56
CA HIS A 124 -2.15 -8.57 25.62
C HIS A 124 -3.37 -7.78 25.17
N ILE A 125 -3.75 -7.94 23.91
CA ILE A 125 -4.90 -7.29 23.27
C ILE A 125 -6.18 -8.09 23.58
N GLN A 126 -7.08 -7.49 24.36
CA GLN A 126 -8.38 -8.05 24.74
C GLN A 126 -9.48 -7.01 24.67
N PHE A 127 -10.73 -7.48 24.53
CA PHE A 127 -11.89 -6.61 24.59
C PHE A 127 -11.95 -5.85 25.92
N ASN A 128 -12.14 -4.54 25.81
CA ASN A 128 -12.48 -3.69 26.94
C ASN A 128 -13.89 -3.99 27.44
N THR A 129 -14.16 -3.53 28.66
CA THR A 129 -15.45 -3.70 29.33
C THR A 129 -15.87 -2.40 29.97
N TYR A 130 -17.18 -2.22 30.15
CA TYR A 130 -17.76 -1.07 30.86
C TYR A 130 -18.95 -1.50 31.70
N ASP A 131 -19.25 -0.70 32.72
CA ASP A 131 -20.38 -0.93 33.60
C ASP A 131 -21.63 -0.29 33.01
N LYS A 132 -22.70 -1.08 32.88
CA LYS A 132 -24.04 -0.61 32.51
C LYS A 132 -24.96 -0.76 33.70
N ALA A 133 -25.64 0.33 34.07
CA ALA A 133 -26.71 0.28 35.07
C ALA A 133 -27.89 -0.54 34.52
N GLU A 134 -28.37 -1.51 35.29
CA GLU A 134 -29.65 -2.14 35.01
C GLU A 134 -30.77 -1.25 35.53
N ASP A 135 -31.79 -1.04 34.70
CA ASP A 135 -32.91 -0.15 35.00
C ASP A 135 -33.58 -0.59 36.31
N GLY A 136 -33.53 0.26 37.34
CA GLY A 136 -34.15 0.02 38.65
C GLY A 136 -33.30 -0.70 39.72
N MET A 137 -32.01 -1.00 39.51
CA MET A 137 -31.15 -1.59 40.56
C MET A 137 -29.81 -0.86 40.77
N LEU A 138 -29.32 -0.86 42.01
CA LEU A 138 -27.95 -0.45 42.41
C LEU A 138 -26.84 -1.38 41.87
N LYS A 139 -27.18 -2.40 41.07
CA LYS A 139 -26.22 -3.36 40.50
C LYS A 139 -25.83 -2.94 39.09
N THR A 140 -24.53 -2.80 38.86
CA THR A 140 -23.96 -2.60 37.53
C THR A 140 -23.59 -3.94 36.91
N LYS A 141 -23.96 -4.15 35.65
CA LYS A 141 -23.52 -5.30 34.86
C LYS A 141 -22.31 -4.90 34.01
N LYS A 142 -21.25 -5.68 34.10
CA LYS A 142 -20.06 -5.52 33.26
C LYS A 142 -20.32 -6.07 31.87
N ILE A 143 -20.31 -5.21 30.86
CA ILE A 143 -20.57 -5.56 29.45
C ILE A 143 -19.26 -5.50 28.67
N SER A 144 -19.08 -6.44 27.74
CA SER A 144 -17.93 -6.48 26.83
C SER A 144 -18.18 -5.61 25.61
N LYS A 145 -17.15 -4.85 25.19
CA LYS A 145 -17.17 -4.10 23.92
C LYS A 145 -17.18 -4.99 22.68
N ARG A 146 -17.13 -6.32 22.84
CA ARG A 146 -17.41 -7.28 21.77
C ARG A 146 -18.77 -7.03 21.13
N GLU A 147 -19.81 -6.80 21.94
CA GLU A 147 -21.18 -6.50 21.45
C GLU A 147 -21.20 -5.17 20.69
N ASP A 148 -20.49 -4.16 21.19
CA ASP A 148 -20.38 -2.87 20.51
C ASP A 148 -19.71 -3.02 19.13
N LEU A 149 -18.65 -3.83 19.02
CA LEU A 149 -18.01 -4.14 17.74
C LEU A 149 -18.96 -4.86 16.79
N GLU A 150 -19.74 -5.84 17.29
CA GLU A 150 -20.74 -6.55 16.48
C GLU A 150 -21.77 -5.61 15.88
N HIS A 151 -22.27 -4.69 16.69
CA HIS A 151 -23.20 -3.67 16.22
C HIS A 151 -22.56 -2.75 15.17
N LEU A 152 -21.28 -2.39 15.31
CA LEU A 152 -20.52 -1.60 14.33
C LEU A 152 -20.37 -2.30 12.98
N LEU A 153 -19.99 -3.57 13.00
CA LEU A 153 -19.86 -4.34 11.77
C LEU A 153 -21.21 -4.50 11.07
N ASN A 154 -22.26 -4.83 11.82
CA ASN A 154 -23.61 -4.98 11.28
C ASN A 154 -24.16 -3.66 10.70
N LEU A 155 -23.90 -2.53 11.36
CA LEU A 155 -24.31 -1.21 10.86
C LEU A 155 -23.57 -0.86 9.56
N PHE A 156 -22.27 -1.15 9.48
CA PHE A 156 -21.46 -0.93 8.28
C PHE A 156 -21.94 -1.77 7.11
N GLU A 157 -22.14 -3.08 7.30
CA GLU A 157 -22.66 -3.99 6.29
C GLU A 157 -24.07 -3.59 5.80
N LYS A 158 -24.96 -3.19 6.72
CA LYS A 158 -26.29 -2.68 6.37
C LYS A 158 -26.18 -1.41 5.52
N SER A 159 -25.28 -0.50 5.88
CA SER A 159 -25.08 0.77 5.19
C SER A 159 -24.49 0.57 3.79
N LEU A 160 -23.52 -0.34 3.64
CA LEU A 160 -23.00 -0.77 2.34
C LEU A 160 -24.11 -1.32 1.43
N LYS A 161 -24.93 -2.23 1.94
CA LYS A 161 -26.03 -2.84 1.16
C LYS A 161 -27.10 -1.84 0.75
N SER A 162 -27.30 -0.78 1.54
CA SER A 162 -28.28 0.27 1.24
C SER A 162 -27.93 1.10 0.00
N LYS A 163 -26.64 1.18 -0.37
CA LYS A 163 -26.11 2.01 -1.47
C LYS A 163 -26.52 3.49 -1.41
N LYS A 164 -26.82 4.00 -0.22
CA LYS A 164 -27.21 5.42 0.00
C LYS A 164 -26.02 6.36 0.17
N HIS A 165 -24.88 5.84 0.60
CA HIS A 165 -23.69 6.62 0.90
C HIS A 165 -22.51 6.11 0.07
N GLU A 166 -21.62 7.03 -0.24
CA GLU A 166 -20.36 6.74 -0.91
C GLU A 166 -19.46 5.87 -0.01
N LEU A 167 -18.67 4.99 -0.63
CA LEU A 167 -17.91 3.93 0.04
C LEU A 167 -16.79 4.48 0.93
N THR A 168 -15.96 5.39 0.44
CA THR A 168 -14.87 5.98 1.23
C THR A 168 -15.41 6.71 2.45
N GLN A 169 -16.56 7.38 2.31
CA GLN A 169 -17.25 8.04 3.40
C GLN A 169 -17.71 7.04 4.47
N LEU A 170 -18.29 5.90 4.06
CA LEU A 170 -18.64 4.81 4.97
C LEU A 170 -17.42 4.28 5.73
N ILE A 171 -16.31 4.06 5.03
CA ILE A 171 -15.06 3.55 5.60
C ILE A 171 -14.49 4.54 6.63
N SER A 172 -14.46 5.84 6.32
CA SER A 172 -13.97 6.86 7.26
C SER A 172 -14.85 6.98 8.51
N ASN A 173 -16.18 6.89 8.37
CA ASN A 173 -17.09 6.94 9.52
C ASN A 173 -17.01 5.67 10.38
N PHE A 174 -16.87 4.51 9.74
CA PHE A 174 -16.59 3.25 10.43
C PHE A 174 -15.29 3.34 11.24
N TYR A 175 -14.22 3.82 10.63
CA TYR A 175 -12.92 3.93 11.29
C TYR A 175 -12.97 4.89 12.49
N VAL A 176 -13.62 6.05 12.36
CA VAL A 176 -13.82 6.99 13.47
C VAL A 176 -14.62 6.37 14.60
N ASP A 177 -15.71 5.64 14.32
CA ASP A 177 -16.45 4.92 15.34
C ASP A 177 -15.59 3.87 16.04
N PHE A 178 -14.84 3.06 15.28
CA PHE A 178 -13.94 2.05 15.82
C PHE A 178 -12.90 2.66 16.79
N MET A 179 -12.28 3.78 16.39
CA MET A 179 -11.28 4.47 17.19
C MET A 179 -11.86 5.04 18.49
N ASN A 180 -13.02 5.71 18.45
CA ASN A 180 -13.64 6.29 19.64
C ASN A 180 -14.26 5.25 20.57
N MET A 181 -14.68 4.11 20.04
CA MET A 181 -15.28 3.05 20.84
C MET A 181 -14.28 2.36 21.76
N ASN A 182 -12.96 2.51 21.55
CA ASN A 182 -11.90 1.92 22.38
C ASN A 182 -12.16 0.43 22.65
N ILE A 183 -12.39 -0.34 21.57
CA ILE A 183 -12.83 -1.74 21.61
C ILE A 183 -11.84 -2.62 22.38
N TYR A 184 -10.54 -2.36 22.22
CA TYR A 184 -9.47 -3.11 22.84
C TYR A 184 -8.74 -2.31 23.93
N ASN A 185 -8.24 -3.02 24.95
CA ASN A 185 -7.49 -2.46 26.08
C ASN A 185 -6.10 -1.91 25.70
N ALA A 186 -5.48 -2.47 24.66
CA ALA A 186 -4.17 -2.11 24.17
C ALA A 186 -4.16 -2.17 22.64
N HIS A 187 -3.34 -1.33 21.99
CA HIS A 187 -3.10 -1.35 20.54
C HIS A 187 -4.39 -1.30 19.69
N ASN A 188 -5.41 -0.57 20.16
CA ASN A 188 -6.69 -0.41 19.44
C ASN A 188 -6.48 0.27 18.08
N ASP A 189 -5.55 1.22 18.02
CA ASP A 189 -5.10 1.89 16.80
C ASP A 189 -4.46 0.93 15.79
N LEU A 190 -3.58 0.02 16.22
CA LEU A 190 -2.98 -1.00 15.36
C LEU A 190 -4.05 -1.93 14.78
N VAL A 191 -4.95 -2.45 15.63
CA VAL A 191 -6.05 -3.31 15.17
C VAL A 191 -6.94 -2.54 14.20
N GLY A 192 -7.34 -1.31 14.54
CA GLY A 192 -8.18 -0.46 13.69
C GLY A 192 -7.52 -0.15 12.35
N MET A 193 -6.22 0.09 12.32
CA MET A 193 -5.46 0.36 11.10
C MET A 193 -5.37 -0.89 10.20
N ILE A 194 -5.17 -2.08 10.76
CA ILE A 194 -5.17 -3.32 9.97
C ILE A 194 -6.58 -3.65 9.47
N VAL A 195 -7.63 -3.40 10.26
CA VAL A 195 -9.02 -3.54 9.81
C VAL A 195 -9.33 -2.54 8.68
N LEU A 196 -8.89 -1.28 8.79
CA LEU A 196 -9.00 -0.30 7.72
C LEU A 196 -8.34 -0.82 6.43
N TYR A 197 -7.11 -1.31 6.53
CA TYR A 197 -6.41 -1.90 5.40
C TYR A 197 -7.16 -3.11 4.82
N ALA A 198 -7.72 -4.00 5.65
CA ALA A 198 -8.49 -5.15 5.19
C ALA A 198 -9.74 -4.73 4.38
N ILE A 199 -10.47 -3.72 4.85
CA ILE A 199 -11.63 -3.17 4.13
C ILE A 199 -11.19 -2.57 2.80
N LEU A 200 -10.10 -1.80 2.80
CA LEU A 200 -9.59 -1.19 1.57
C LEU A 200 -9.11 -2.23 0.57
N LEU A 201 -8.41 -3.27 1.01
CA LEU A 201 -7.92 -4.33 0.14
C LEU A 201 -9.06 -5.11 -0.52
N LYS A 202 -10.18 -5.31 0.20
CA LYS A 202 -11.40 -5.93 -0.34
C LYS A 202 -12.04 -5.09 -1.43
N HIS A 203 -12.06 -3.77 -1.28
CA HIS A 203 -12.76 -2.89 -2.19
C HIS A 203 -11.88 -2.23 -3.26
N PHE A 204 -10.57 -2.16 -3.08
CA PHE A 204 -9.60 -1.50 -3.95
C PHE A 204 -8.42 -2.44 -4.20
N ASN A 205 -8.48 -3.18 -5.32
CA ASN A 205 -7.46 -4.16 -5.72
C ASN A 205 -6.08 -3.53 -6.00
N VAL A 206 -5.99 -2.21 -6.11
CA VAL A 206 -4.72 -1.46 -6.32
C VAL A 206 -3.66 -1.83 -5.28
N PHE A 207 -4.07 -2.12 -4.04
CA PHE A 207 -3.17 -2.48 -2.95
C PHE A 207 -2.61 -3.92 -3.02
N LYS A 208 -2.92 -4.67 -4.08
CA LYS A 208 -2.16 -5.87 -4.48
C LYS A 208 -0.79 -5.48 -5.08
N TYR A 209 -0.75 -4.36 -5.80
CA TYR A 209 0.41 -3.91 -6.59
C TYR A 209 1.28 -2.88 -5.89
N VAL A 210 0.69 -2.07 -5.01
CA VAL A 210 1.38 -1.01 -4.27
C VAL A 210 1.04 -1.02 -2.78
N SER A 211 1.95 -0.51 -1.95
CA SER A 211 1.79 -0.51 -0.50
C SER A 211 0.85 0.60 -0.01
N PHE A 212 -0.25 0.23 0.64
CA PHE A 212 -1.11 1.16 1.39
C PHE A 212 -0.33 1.90 2.48
N PHE A 213 0.43 1.15 3.30
CA PHE A 213 1.13 1.72 4.45
C PHE A 213 2.21 2.74 4.06
N LYS A 214 2.78 2.63 2.85
CA LYS A 214 3.69 3.65 2.31
C LYS A 214 3.01 5.01 2.19
N TYR A 215 1.81 5.06 1.61
CA TYR A 215 1.05 6.30 1.47
C TYR A 215 0.49 6.77 2.80
N PHE A 216 -0.01 5.84 3.61
CA PHE A 216 -0.54 6.13 4.94
C PHE A 216 0.52 6.76 5.86
N LEU A 217 1.77 6.28 5.80
CA LEU A 217 2.89 6.85 6.53
C LEU A 217 3.16 8.32 6.15
N LYS A 218 3.10 8.68 4.86
CA LYS A 218 3.31 10.07 4.41
C LYS A 218 2.31 11.04 5.03
N VAL A 219 1.09 10.58 5.30
CA VAL A 219 0.01 11.41 5.85
C VAL A 219 -0.25 11.17 7.34
N LYS A 220 0.65 10.47 8.06
CA LYS A 220 0.47 10.09 9.48
C LYS A 220 0.03 11.26 10.37
N ASP A 221 0.72 12.39 10.30
CA ASP A 221 0.44 13.56 11.17
C ASP A 221 -0.90 14.23 10.82
N THR A 222 -1.18 14.36 9.53
CA THR A 222 -2.43 14.92 9.02
C THR A 222 -3.59 13.98 9.34
N TRP A 223 -3.40 12.67 9.21
CA TRP A 223 -4.38 11.66 9.60
C TRP A 223 -4.71 11.74 11.09
N HIS A 224 -3.69 11.87 11.95
CA HIS A 224 -3.87 12.07 13.38
C HIS A 224 -4.67 13.34 13.69
N SER A 225 -4.36 14.45 13.01
CA SER A 225 -5.11 15.71 13.13
C SER A 225 -6.57 15.57 12.68
N GLY A 226 -6.81 14.80 11.62
CA GLY A 226 -8.16 14.47 11.14
C GLY A 226 -8.94 13.63 12.15
N LEU A 227 -8.29 12.66 12.81
CA LEU A 227 -8.90 11.89 13.89
C LEU A 227 -9.27 12.79 15.09
N ILE A 228 -8.39 13.68 15.54
CA ILE A 228 -8.71 14.63 16.62
C ILE A 228 -9.94 15.46 16.26
N THR A 229 -9.99 15.99 15.03
CA THR A 229 -11.11 16.80 14.53
C THR A 229 -12.40 16.00 14.48
N ALA A 230 -12.36 14.76 14.02
CA ALA A 230 -13.52 13.88 13.98
C ALA A 230 -14.03 13.51 15.38
N ASN A 231 -13.11 13.34 16.34
CA ASN A 231 -13.42 12.92 17.70
C ASN A 231 -14.08 14.03 18.52
N TYR A 232 -13.74 15.30 18.26
CA TYR A 232 -14.16 16.44 19.11
C TYR A 232 -15.68 16.51 19.37
N TYR A 233 -16.50 16.23 18.36
CA TYR A 233 -17.96 16.19 18.48
C TYR A 233 -18.57 14.80 18.26
N TRP A 234 -17.75 13.75 18.35
CA TRP A 234 -18.20 12.38 18.10
C TRP A 234 -19.27 11.93 19.11
N SER A 235 -19.09 12.20 20.40
CA SER A 235 -20.02 11.77 21.46
C SER A 235 -21.44 12.30 21.26
N SER A 236 -21.56 13.53 20.74
CA SER A 236 -22.82 14.20 20.41
C SER A 236 -23.44 13.73 19.08
N GLY A 237 -22.75 12.92 18.26
CA GLY A 237 -23.22 12.52 16.93
C GLY A 237 -22.86 13.50 15.81
N PHE A 238 -21.92 14.42 16.04
CA PHE A 238 -21.50 15.47 15.11
C PHE A 238 -20.05 15.32 14.65
N ALA A 239 -19.56 14.07 14.57
CA ALA A 239 -18.22 13.75 14.10
C ALA A 239 -17.92 14.37 12.72
N GLN A 240 -16.80 15.08 12.60
CA GLN A 240 -16.36 15.74 11.37
C GLN A 240 -15.38 14.85 10.61
N THR A 241 -15.91 14.01 9.71
CA THR A 241 -15.10 12.97 9.03
C THR A 241 -14.58 13.36 7.64
N ASP A 242 -14.92 14.56 7.15
CA ASP A 242 -14.54 15.05 5.81
C ASP A 242 -13.03 15.03 5.56
N MET A 243 -12.24 15.53 6.51
CA MET A 243 -10.77 15.56 6.39
C MET A 243 -10.18 14.16 6.23
N LEU A 244 -10.65 13.19 7.02
CA LEU A 244 -10.21 11.79 6.92
C LEU A 244 -10.66 11.15 5.61
N ASN A 245 -11.87 11.46 5.15
CA ASN A 245 -12.39 10.97 3.87
C ASN A 245 -11.53 11.47 2.71
N ARG A 246 -11.23 12.77 2.67
CA ARG A 246 -10.36 13.36 1.64
C ARG A 246 -8.96 12.75 1.65
N LEU A 247 -8.34 12.59 2.82
CA LEU A 247 -7.05 11.92 2.93
C LEU A 247 -7.11 10.49 2.39
N LEU A 248 -8.17 9.76 2.69
CA LEU A 248 -8.36 8.40 2.19
C LEU A 248 -8.50 8.36 0.66
N VAL A 249 -9.30 9.27 0.09
CA VAL A 249 -9.45 9.43 -1.36
C VAL A 249 -8.12 9.79 -2.01
N HIS A 250 -7.34 10.71 -1.43
CA HIS A 250 -6.01 11.07 -1.94
C HIS A 250 -5.03 9.89 -1.91
N ILE A 251 -4.99 9.11 -0.82
CA ILE A 251 -4.17 7.87 -0.76
C ILE A 251 -4.53 6.93 -1.90
N LEU A 252 -5.83 6.74 -2.16
CA LEU A 252 -6.30 5.85 -3.21
C LEU A 252 -5.92 6.37 -4.60
N ILE A 253 -6.07 7.67 -4.87
CA ILE A 253 -5.66 8.30 -6.13
C ILE A 253 -4.16 8.12 -6.36
N GLU A 254 -3.30 8.47 -5.37
CA GLU A 254 -1.85 8.28 -5.48
C GLU A 254 -1.49 6.81 -5.75
N ALA A 255 -2.18 5.87 -5.10
CA ALA A 255 -1.96 4.45 -5.31
C ALA A 255 -2.29 4.03 -6.75
N TYR A 256 -3.41 4.51 -7.31
CA TYR A 256 -3.79 4.20 -8.68
C TYR A 256 -2.86 4.86 -9.72
N GLU A 257 -2.42 6.10 -9.49
CA GLU A 257 -1.46 6.77 -10.35
C GLU A 257 -0.12 6.02 -10.42
N GLU A 258 0.37 5.51 -9.28
CA GLU A 258 1.59 4.69 -9.28
C GLU A 258 1.40 3.38 -10.04
N VAL A 259 0.26 2.71 -9.86
CA VAL A 259 -0.05 1.48 -10.61
C VAL A 259 -0.17 1.74 -12.11
N ASP A 260 -0.76 2.87 -12.51
CA ASP A 260 -0.86 3.28 -13.90
C ASP A 260 0.53 3.50 -14.50
N GLN A 261 1.42 4.20 -13.79
CA GLN A 261 2.81 4.38 -14.21
C GLN A 261 3.55 3.03 -14.32
N MET A 262 3.38 2.14 -13.33
CA MET A 262 3.94 0.78 -13.38
C MET A 262 3.42 -0.02 -14.57
N ALA A 263 2.14 0.15 -14.95
CA ALA A 263 1.54 -0.52 -16.09
C ALA A 263 2.17 -0.06 -17.40
N HIS A 264 2.33 1.25 -17.59
CA HIS A 264 3.01 1.81 -18.76
C HIS A 264 4.45 1.31 -18.89
N GLU A 265 5.20 1.29 -17.78
CA GLU A 265 6.58 0.78 -17.76
C GLU A 265 6.64 -0.72 -18.07
N TYR A 266 5.76 -1.51 -17.45
CA TYR A 266 5.72 -2.96 -17.63
C TYR A 266 5.28 -3.35 -19.05
N GLU A 267 4.31 -2.65 -19.64
CA GLU A 267 3.88 -2.87 -21.01
C GLU A 267 5.00 -2.52 -22.01
N PHE A 268 5.71 -1.40 -21.77
CA PHE A 268 6.89 -1.04 -22.54
C PHE A 268 7.99 -2.12 -22.44
N GLU A 269 8.26 -2.65 -21.24
CA GLU A 269 9.23 -3.73 -21.04
C GLU A 269 8.80 -5.08 -21.64
N LYS A 270 7.51 -5.39 -21.64
CA LYS A 270 6.95 -6.61 -22.26
C LYS A 270 7.03 -6.54 -23.79
N ASN A 271 6.84 -5.35 -24.35
CA ASN A 271 6.91 -5.10 -25.80
C ASN A 271 8.35 -4.93 -26.29
N LEU A 272 9.28 -4.55 -25.41
CA LEU A 272 10.72 -4.63 -25.67
C LEU A 272 11.17 -6.09 -25.57
N ASN A 273 11.67 -6.65 -26.67
CA ASN A 273 12.32 -7.95 -26.65
C ASN A 273 13.48 -7.89 -25.62
N LYS A 274 13.85 -8.99 -24.94
CA LYS A 274 14.99 -8.97 -23.97
C LYS A 274 16.29 -8.41 -24.59
N SER A 275 16.41 -8.53 -25.91
CA SER A 275 17.46 -7.95 -26.73
C SER A 275 17.41 -6.41 -26.83
N ASP A 276 16.23 -5.83 -26.79
CA ASP A 276 15.99 -4.40 -26.91
C ASP A 276 16.16 -3.68 -25.56
N ASN A 277 15.94 -4.38 -24.43
CA ASN A 277 16.25 -3.87 -23.10
C ASN A 277 17.79 -3.77 -22.86
N ILE A 278 18.55 -4.78 -23.30
CA ILE A 278 20.02 -4.70 -23.32
C ILE A 278 20.48 -3.55 -24.24
N GLU A 279 19.86 -3.39 -25.41
CA GLU A 279 20.15 -2.28 -26.33
C GLU A 279 19.90 -0.90 -25.69
N ASN A 280 18.73 -0.70 -25.06
CA ASN A 280 18.41 0.53 -24.33
C ASN A 280 19.41 0.81 -23.20
N SER A 281 19.89 -0.23 -22.54
CA SER A 281 20.88 -0.11 -21.48
C SER A 281 22.27 0.28 -22.01
N ILE A 282 22.63 -0.19 -23.21
CA ILE A 282 23.84 0.23 -23.95
C ILE A 282 23.74 1.70 -24.36
N LEU A 283 22.56 2.18 -24.76
CA LEU A 283 22.33 3.61 -25.06
C LEU A 283 22.51 4.51 -23.83
N LYS A 284 22.28 3.99 -22.62
CA LYS A 284 22.45 4.68 -21.33
C LYS A 284 23.81 4.43 -20.66
N LEU A 285 24.73 3.66 -21.27
CA LEU A 285 26.08 3.44 -20.76
C LEU A 285 27.05 4.53 -21.25
N GLN A 286 28.24 4.56 -20.64
CA GLN A 286 29.37 5.30 -21.19
C GLN A 286 29.71 4.80 -22.59
N GLU A 287 30.36 5.63 -23.39
CA GLU A 287 30.67 5.33 -24.79
C GLU A 287 31.48 4.04 -24.94
N VAL A 288 32.32 3.72 -23.95
CA VAL A 288 33.03 2.44 -23.85
C VAL A 288 32.51 1.67 -22.64
N PHE A 289 32.15 0.40 -22.82
CA PHE A 289 31.60 -0.47 -21.78
C PHE A 289 32.09 -1.91 -21.92
N THR A 290 31.92 -2.70 -20.86
CA THR A 290 32.23 -4.14 -20.85
C THR A 290 30.96 -4.98 -20.78
N LYS A 291 31.09 -6.28 -21.11
CA LYS A 291 30.03 -7.26 -20.87
C LYS A 291 29.66 -7.35 -19.37
N GLU A 292 30.62 -7.10 -18.49
CA GLU A 292 30.41 -7.11 -17.05
C GLU A 292 29.55 -5.94 -16.56
N ASP A 293 29.67 -4.77 -17.20
CA ASP A 293 28.80 -3.62 -16.93
C ASP A 293 27.34 -3.90 -17.30
N LEU A 294 27.12 -4.69 -18.36
CA LEU A 294 25.79 -5.17 -18.73
C LEU A 294 25.26 -6.19 -17.73
N ARG A 295 26.09 -7.12 -17.24
CA ARG A 295 25.68 -8.06 -16.18
C ARG A 295 25.30 -7.34 -14.88
N LYS A 296 26.01 -6.27 -14.50
CA LYS A 296 25.68 -5.48 -13.32
C LYS A 296 24.29 -4.82 -13.43
N ARG A 297 23.88 -4.40 -14.63
CA ARG A 297 22.55 -3.83 -14.88
C ARG A 297 21.47 -4.88 -15.11
N HIS A 298 21.85 -6.04 -15.66
CA HIS A 298 20.95 -7.14 -16.03
C HIS A 298 21.36 -8.47 -15.38
N PRO A 299 21.31 -8.57 -14.04
CA PRO A 299 21.78 -9.76 -13.33
C PRO A 299 20.96 -11.02 -13.62
N ASN A 300 19.71 -10.86 -14.08
CA ASN A 300 18.79 -11.96 -14.39
C ASN A 300 18.83 -12.38 -15.87
N VAL A 301 19.67 -11.76 -16.70
CA VAL A 301 19.77 -12.07 -18.13
C VAL A 301 20.93 -13.03 -18.39
N SER A 302 20.66 -14.12 -19.10
CA SER A 302 21.69 -15.12 -19.41
C SER A 302 22.76 -14.58 -20.34
N ASP A 303 23.99 -15.10 -20.20
CA ASP A 303 25.12 -14.73 -21.05
C ASP A 303 24.83 -14.93 -22.54
N ALA A 304 24.13 -16.01 -22.88
CA ALA A 304 23.71 -16.30 -24.24
C ALA A 304 22.77 -15.23 -24.82
N THR A 305 22.01 -14.53 -23.98
CA THR A 305 21.14 -13.43 -24.39
C THR A 305 21.96 -12.14 -24.57
N ILE A 306 22.87 -11.84 -23.64
CA ILE A 306 23.81 -10.71 -23.76
C ILE A 306 24.67 -10.84 -25.03
N ASP A 307 25.23 -12.02 -25.27
CA ASP A 307 26.08 -12.27 -26.44
C ASP A 307 25.31 -12.18 -27.76
N ARG A 308 24.07 -12.69 -27.80
CA ARG A 308 23.20 -12.55 -28.97
C ARG A 308 22.89 -11.09 -29.26
N THR A 309 22.61 -10.29 -28.24
CA THR A 309 22.36 -8.85 -28.41
C THR A 309 23.60 -8.10 -28.85
N LEU A 310 24.76 -8.33 -28.23
CA LEU A 310 26.03 -7.70 -28.63
C LEU A 310 26.39 -8.06 -30.08
N LYS A 311 26.17 -9.31 -30.49
CA LYS A 311 26.37 -9.74 -31.88
C LYS A 311 25.43 -9.01 -32.84
N ARG A 312 24.12 -8.99 -32.54
CA ARG A 312 23.12 -8.27 -33.34
C ARG A 312 23.47 -6.79 -33.49
N LEU A 313 23.79 -6.09 -32.39
CA LEU A 313 24.13 -4.66 -32.42
C LEU A 313 25.44 -4.36 -33.15
N LYS A 314 26.39 -5.29 -33.13
CA LYS A 314 27.60 -5.21 -33.94
C LYS A 314 27.25 -5.33 -35.43
N ASP A 315 26.42 -6.30 -35.79
CA ASP A 315 25.98 -6.53 -37.17
C ASP A 315 25.13 -5.36 -37.71
N GLU A 316 24.37 -4.69 -36.83
CA GLU A 316 23.63 -3.45 -37.11
C GLU A 316 24.50 -2.17 -37.10
N ASN A 317 25.83 -2.28 -36.97
CA ASN A 317 26.78 -1.15 -36.89
C ASN A 317 26.53 -0.15 -35.74
N LYS A 318 25.85 -0.56 -34.67
CA LYS A 318 25.54 0.27 -33.51
C LYS A 318 26.68 0.32 -32.48
N ILE A 319 27.47 -0.76 -32.41
CA ILE A 319 28.62 -0.92 -31.52
C ILE A 319 29.80 -1.60 -32.22
N ARG A 320 31.02 -1.41 -31.72
CA ARG A 320 32.24 -2.10 -32.19
C ARG A 320 33.05 -2.69 -31.04
N PRO A 321 33.61 -3.89 -31.21
CA PRO A 321 34.55 -4.43 -30.24
C PRO A 321 35.91 -3.71 -30.35
N LEU A 322 36.50 -3.37 -29.20
CA LEU A 322 37.83 -2.76 -29.08
C LEU A 322 38.95 -3.79 -28.86
N GLY A 323 38.64 -5.09 -28.86
CA GLY A 323 39.60 -6.17 -28.66
C GLY A 323 39.00 -7.55 -28.94
N ARG A 324 39.80 -8.61 -28.80
CA ARG A 324 39.38 -10.02 -28.97
C ARG A 324 39.44 -10.76 -27.63
N GLY A 325 38.40 -11.53 -27.30
CA GLY A 325 38.36 -12.40 -26.10
C GLY A 325 37.29 -12.02 -25.08
N ARG A 326 37.20 -12.79 -23.97
CA ARG A 326 36.12 -12.68 -22.97
C ARG A 326 36.09 -11.33 -22.20
N GLY A 327 37.20 -10.59 -22.17
CA GLY A 327 37.32 -9.28 -21.53
C GLY A 327 37.30 -8.10 -22.49
N SER A 328 36.93 -8.29 -23.76
CA SER A 328 36.94 -7.22 -24.75
C SER A 328 35.94 -6.11 -24.40
N LYS A 329 36.41 -4.86 -24.45
CA LYS A 329 35.56 -3.67 -24.34
C LYS A 329 34.78 -3.45 -25.64
N TRP A 330 33.63 -2.82 -25.52
CA TRP A 330 32.76 -2.43 -26.61
C TRP A 330 32.66 -0.91 -26.65
N GLN A 331 32.66 -0.33 -27.84
CA GLN A 331 32.42 1.10 -28.06
C GLN A 331 31.09 1.29 -28.78
N ARG A 332 30.29 2.25 -28.33
CA ARG A 332 29.08 2.69 -29.00
C ARG A 332 29.42 3.62 -30.16
N ILE A 333 28.83 3.39 -31.33
CA ILE A 333 29.05 4.20 -32.54
C ILE A 333 27.93 5.23 -32.72
N ILE A 334 26.74 4.95 -32.23
CA ILE A 334 25.60 5.87 -32.30
C ILE A 334 25.67 6.89 -31.14
N LYS A 335 25.25 8.14 -31.40
CA LYS A 335 25.03 9.14 -30.35
C LYS A 335 23.99 8.59 -29.36
N GLY A 336 24.37 8.47 -28.09
CA GLY A 336 23.42 8.12 -27.02
C GLY A 336 22.56 9.33 -26.65
N ASN A 337 21.40 9.09 -26.03
CA ASN A 337 20.66 10.15 -25.36
C ASN A 337 21.50 10.64 -24.18
N LYS A 338 22.30 11.69 -24.38
CA LYS A 338 22.83 12.46 -23.26
C LYS A 338 21.61 12.95 -22.49
N LYS A 339 21.54 12.65 -21.19
CA LYS A 339 20.70 13.41 -20.26
C LYS A 339 21.01 14.88 -20.54
N ASN A 340 20.01 15.63 -21.00
CA ASN A 340 20.11 17.07 -21.22
C ASN A 340 20.79 17.68 -20.00
N ILE A 341 22.04 18.10 -20.17
CA ILE A 341 22.56 19.21 -19.39
C ILE A 341 21.70 20.36 -19.90
N MET A 342 20.87 20.94 -19.03
CA MET A 342 20.02 22.09 -19.35
C MET A 342 20.83 23.10 -20.16
N GLU A 343 20.57 23.17 -21.46
CA GLU A 343 20.84 24.39 -22.21
C GLU A 343 19.72 25.34 -21.82
N GLN A 344 20.09 26.38 -21.05
CA GLN A 344 19.23 27.52 -20.79
C GLN A 344 18.72 28.03 -22.14
N LEU A 345 17.40 28.10 -22.30
CA LEU A 345 16.77 28.82 -23.39
C LEU A 345 17.28 30.27 -23.35
N SER A 346 18.15 30.64 -24.28
CA SER A 346 18.42 32.05 -24.60
C SER A 346 17.19 32.58 -25.35
N LEU A 347 16.13 32.86 -24.62
CA LEU A 347 15.13 33.82 -25.06
C LEU A 347 15.82 35.18 -24.95
N PHE A 348 15.76 35.98 -26.02
CA PHE A 348 16.50 37.23 -26.26
C PHE A 348 17.87 37.04 -26.95
N ASN A 349 17.79 36.72 -28.24
CA ASN A 349 18.67 37.32 -29.25
C ASN A 349 17.77 38.04 -30.26
N GLU A 350 17.51 39.32 -29.99
CA GLU A 350 17.49 40.42 -30.97
C GLU A 350 17.99 41.68 -30.27
#